data_AF-A0A1J8Q0L1-F1
#
_entry.id   AF-A0A1J8Q0L1-F1
#
_cell.length_a   1.000
_cell.length_b   1.000
_cell.length_c   1.000
_cell.angle_alpha   90.00
_cell.angle_beta   90.00
_cell.angle_gamma   90.00
#
_symmetry.space_group_name_H-M   'P 1'
#
loop_
_entity.id
_entity.type
_entity.pdbx_description
1 polymer ?
#
loop_
_entity_poly.entity_id
_entity_poly.type
_entity_poly.pdbx_seq_one_letter_code
_entity_poly.pdbx_strand_id
1 'polypeptide(L)' 'MSSFNTIKQKLTIAEEQVIVDFAAQSADRGIPLTHKAVENAANEILQSQLGNDFESVGVNW' A
#
# COMPACT_ATOMS: atom_id res chain seq x y z
N MET A 1 6.39 -13.17 -10.20
CA MET A 1 5.83 -13.57 -8.88
C MET A 1 5.19 -14.94 -9.02
N SER A 2 5.23 -15.80 -8.00
CA SER A 2 4.50 -17.07 -8.02
C SER A 2 2.98 -16.82 -7.92
N SER A 3 2.17 -17.72 -8.48
CA SER A 3 0.70 -17.64 -8.48
C SER A 3 0.09 -17.50 -7.07
N PHE A 4 0.78 -18.00 -6.05
CA PHE A 4 0.38 -17.89 -4.64
C PHE A 4 0.43 -16.46 -4.07
N ASN A 5 1.30 -15.58 -4.60
CA ASN A 5 1.35 -14.19 -4.14
C ASN A 5 0.34 -13.31 -4.86
N THR A 6 -0.02 -13.65 -6.10
CA THR A 6 -1.06 -12.93 -6.86
C THR A 6 -2.41 -12.95 -6.14
N ILE A 7 -2.78 -14.06 -5.49
CA ILE A 7 -4.03 -14.15 -4.72
C ILE A 7 -4.02 -13.33 -3.41
N LYS A 8 -2.86 -12.84 -2.97
CA LYS A 8 -2.72 -12.02 -1.75
C LYS A 8 -2.67 -10.53 -2.03
N GLN A 9 -2.56 -10.15 -3.30
CA GLN A 9 -2.45 -8.77 -3.73
C GLN A 9 -3.82 -8.08 -3.60
N LYS A 10 -3.95 -7.16 -2.64
CA LYS A 10 -5.18 -6.40 -2.39
C LYS A 10 -5.29 -5.13 -3.24
N LEU A 11 -4.16 -4.52 -3.58
CA LEU A 11 -4.07 -3.34 -4.43
C LEU A 11 -3.79 -3.77 -5.87
N THR A 12 -4.37 -3.06 -6.84
CA THR A 12 -3.96 -3.19 -8.23
C THR A 12 -2.51 -2.73 -8.42
N ILE A 13 -1.87 -3.18 -9.50
CA ILE A 13 -0.50 -2.76 -9.84
C ILE A 13 -0.38 -1.23 -9.93
N ALA A 14 -1.41 -0.56 -10.45
CA ALA A 14 -1.41 0.90 -10.57
C ALA A 14 -1.41 1.59 -9.20
N GLU A 15 -2.11 1.04 -8.21
CA GLU A 15 -2.17 1.60 -6.86
C GLU A 15 -0.92 1.32 -6.05
N GLU A 16 -0.33 0.13 -6.22
CA GLU A 16 0.99 -0.16 -5.67
C GLU A 16 2.02 0.83 -6.21
N GLN A 17 1.94 1.20 -7.49
CA GLN A 17 2.83 2.20 -8.06
C GLN A 17 2.68 3.57 -7.39
N VAL A 18 1.48 3.99 -6.99
CA VAL A 18 1.28 5.24 -6.23
C VAL A 18 2.05 5.21 -4.91
N ILE A 19 2.05 4.07 -4.21
CA ILE A 19 2.77 3.91 -2.94
C ILE A 19 4.29 3.88 -3.16
N VAL A 20 4.75 3.23 -4.23
CA VAL A 20 6.17 3.23 -4.64
C VAL A 20 6.64 4.64 -4.96
N ASP A 21 5.86 5.42 -5.71
CA ASP A 21 6.18 6.80 -6.05
C ASP A 21 6.21 7.69 -4.80
N PHE A 22 5.30 7.47 -3.86
CA PHE A 22 5.31 8.13 -2.54
C PHE A 22 6.58 7.79 -1.75
N ALA A 23 7.01 6.52 -1.75
CA ALA A 23 8.24 6.08 -1.12
C ALA A 23 9.49 6.73 -1.73
N ALA A 24 9.56 6.76 -3.06
CA ALA A 24 10.65 7.40 -3.81
C ALA A 24 10.72 8.91 -3.50
N GLN A 25 9.59 9.62 -3.57
CA GLN A 25 9.52 11.05 -3.25
C GLN A 25 9.91 11.35 -1.79
N SER A 26 9.57 10.47 -0.86
CA SER A 26 9.97 10.59 0.55
C SER A 26 11.49 10.47 0.69
N ALA A 27 12.09 9.47 0.02
CA ALA A 27 13.53 9.25 0.01
C ALA A 27 14.29 10.44 -0.61
N ASP A 28 13.82 10.97 -1.74
CA ASP A 28 14.41 12.14 -2.41
C ASP A 28 14.43 13.38 -1.52
N ARG A 29 13.47 13.50 -0.61
CA ARG A 29 13.34 14.61 0.34
C ARG A 29 14.05 14.34 1.68
N GLY A 30 14.70 13.19 1.84
CA GLY A 30 15.32 12.78 3.09
C GLY A 30 14.31 12.53 4.22
N ILE A 31 13.05 12.26 3.89
CA ILE A 31 11.98 11.97 4.86
C ILE A 31 11.98 10.46 5.10
N PRO A 32 12.21 9.98 6.35
CA PRO A 32 12.17 8.56 6.64
C PRO A 32 10.76 8.00 6.38
N LEU A 33 10.68 7.08 5.41
CA LEU A 33 9.46 6.33 5.18
C LEU A 33 9.33 5.26 6.27
N THR A 34 8.26 5.33 7.05
CA THR A 34 7.97 4.30 8.05
C THR A 34 7.07 3.22 7.46
N HIS A 35 7.20 2.01 7.99
CA HIS A 35 6.29 0.92 7.69
C HIS A 35 4.81 1.33 7.87
N LYS A 36 4.52 2.09 8.93
CA LYS A 36 3.17 2.59 9.22
C LYS A 36 2.66 3.58 8.16
N ALA A 37 3.54 4.40 7.57
CA ALA A 37 3.16 5.32 6.51
C ALA A 37 2.74 4.56 5.24
N VAL A 38 3.46 3.48 4.90
CA VAL A 38 3.11 2.60 3.77
C VAL A 38 1.78 1.88 4.02
N GLU A 39 1.60 1.34 5.23
CA GLU A 39 0.35 0.71 5.66
C GLU A 39 -0.84 1.66 5.56
N ASN A 40 -0.69 2.90 6.08
CA ASN A 40 -1.75 3.90 6.04
C ASN A 40 -2.10 4.28 4.60
N ALA A 41 -1.11 4.54 3.75
CA ALA A 41 -1.35 4.88 2.34
C ALA A 41 -2.09 3.76 1.60
N ALA A 42 -1.70 2.49 1.84
CA ALA A 42 -2.40 1.34 1.27
C ALA A 42 -3.85 1.24 1.75
N ASN A 43 -4.09 1.44 3.05
CA ASN A 43 -5.43 1.38 3.63
C ASN A 43 -6.32 2.55 3.19
N GLU A 44 -5.78 3.75 3.02
CA GLU A 44 -6.51 4.91 2.49
C GLU A 44 -6.97 4.66 1.04
N ILE A 45 -6.11 4.08 0.20
CA ILE A 45 -6.46 3.71 -1.16
C ILE A 45 -7.59 2.66 -1.15
N LEU A 46 -7.44 1.58 -0.36
CA LEU A 46 -8.47 0.54 -0.25
C LEU A 46 -9.80 1.09 0.28
N GLN A 47 -9.76 1.96 1.29
CA GLN A 47 -10.96 2.61 1.83
C GLN A 47 -11.65 3.49 0.78
N SER A 48 -10.88 4.21 -0.05
CA SER A 48 -11.45 5.06 -1.10
C SER A 48 -12.20 4.26 -2.17
N GLN A 49 -11.80 3.00 -2.40
CA GLN A 49 -12.43 2.13 -3.39
C GLN A 49 -13.59 1.30 -2.85
N LEU A 50 -13.39 0.70 -1.68
CA LEU A 50 -14.29 -0.30 -1.11
C LEU A 50 -15.18 0.27 -0.01
N GLY A 51 -14.99 1.53 0.39
CA GLY A 51 -15.77 2.19 1.42
C GLY A 51 -15.62 1.51 2.77
N ASN A 52 -16.73 1.26 3.46
CA ASN A 52 -16.73 0.63 4.80
C ASN A 52 -16.45 -0.88 4.78
N ASP A 53 -16.43 -1.49 3.59
CA ASP A 53 -16.27 -2.95 3.43
C ASP A 53 -14.81 -3.36 3.23
N PHE A 54 -13.87 -2.42 3.26
CA PHE A 54 -12.45 -2.73 3.05
C PHE A 54 -11.85 -3.46 4.25
N GLU A 55 -11.10 -4.53 3.98
CA GLU A 55 -10.28 -5.20 4.99
C GLU A 55 -8.86 -4.62 4.95
N SER A 56 -8.40 -4.09 6.08
CA SER A 56 -7.09 -3.47 6.18
C SER A 56 -5.93 -4.41 5.88
N VAL A 57 -4.84 -3.83 5.40
CA VAL A 57 -3.51 -4.45 5.34
C VAL A 57 -2.68 -4.06 6.57
N GLY A 58 -1.56 -4.76 6.79
CA GLY A 58 -0.66 -4.51 7.93
C GLY A 58 -0.98 -5.30 9.18
N VAL A 59 -2.09 -6.04 9.20
CA VAL A 59 -2.46 -6.89 10.34
C VAL A 59 -1.58 -8.14 10.34
N ASN A 60 -0.68 -8.26 11.32
CA ASN A 60 0.26 -9.38 11.52
C ASN A 60 1.30 -9.56 10.39
N TRP A 61 1.94 -8.46 9.99
CA TRP A 61 3.10 -8.49 9.08
C TRP A 61 4.41 -8.85 9.78
#